data_AF-A0AAD5QPX4-F1
#
_entry.id   AF-A0AAD5QPX4-F1
#
_cell.length_a   1.000
_cell.length_b   1.000
_cell.length_c   1.000
_cell.angle_alpha   90.00
_cell.angle_beta   90.00
_cell.angle_gamma   90.00
#
_symmetry.space_group_name_H-M   'P 1'
#
loop_
_entity.id
_entity.type
_entity.pdbx_description
1 polymer ?
#
loop_
_entity_poly.entity_id
_entity_poly.type
_entity_poly.pdbx_seq_one_letter_code
_entity_poly.pdbx_strand_id
1 'polypeptide(L)'
;MKAAFDAGQIDTDERAYYLDPHSVCSVLKSYLRELPDPLLTHRLHNDWVNASKFEDEARLQAFERCLGELPACNRHNLTYQISFLSEMLQHQEQTAMNCGNLAIVFDPNLLGSDIDGNNTVGTKIVETFLKNSSRLFDCPVVTTVTVIVPKVNKKPGTSVALP
;
A
#
# COMPACT_ATOMS: atom_id res chain seq x y z
N MET A 1 18.54 2.26 0.86
CA MET A 1 17.49 1.29 0.47
C MET A 1 16.99 1.51 -0.96
N LYS A 2 16.53 2.72 -1.35
CA LYS A 2 16.05 2.99 -2.73
C LYS A 2 17.04 2.61 -3.84
N ALA A 3 18.30 3.05 -3.77
CA ALA A 3 19.29 2.70 -4.79
C ALA A 3 19.53 1.18 -4.93
N ALA A 4 19.41 0.44 -3.83
CA ALA A 4 19.51 -1.02 -3.84
C ALA A 4 18.27 -1.66 -4.48
N PHE A 5 17.07 -1.12 -4.20
CA PHE A 5 15.82 -1.48 -4.87
C PHE A 5 15.91 -1.25 -6.38
N ASP A 6 16.33 -0.06 -6.80
CA ASP A 6 16.46 0.31 -8.22
C ASP A 6 17.50 -0.56 -8.95
N ALA A 7 18.53 -1.02 -8.24
CA ALA A 7 19.56 -1.94 -8.77
C ALA A 7 19.12 -3.42 -8.76
N GLY A 8 17.93 -3.75 -8.26
CA GLY A 8 17.48 -5.13 -8.06
C GLY A 8 18.27 -5.89 -6.99
N GLN A 9 19.04 -5.18 -6.17
CA GLN A 9 19.89 -5.69 -5.09
C GLN A 9 19.18 -5.57 -3.74
N ILE A 10 17.94 -6.06 -3.69
CA ILE A 10 17.17 -6.11 -2.44
C ILE A 10 17.67 -7.33 -1.66
N ASP A 11 18.16 -7.10 -0.44
CA ASP A 11 18.56 -8.17 0.46
C ASP A 11 17.36 -9.08 0.73
N THR A 12 17.52 -10.38 0.60
CA THR A 12 16.43 -11.33 0.94
C THR A 12 16.32 -11.58 2.45
N ASP A 13 17.26 -11.10 3.26
CA ASP A 13 17.15 -11.16 4.72
C ASP A 13 16.09 -10.17 5.21
N GLU A 14 14.87 -10.69 5.41
CA GLU A 14 13.71 -9.94 5.91
C GLU A 14 13.98 -9.18 7.21
N ARG A 15 14.94 -9.66 8.04
CA ARG A 15 15.30 -9.04 9.32
C ARG A 15 15.83 -7.62 9.17
N ALA A 16 16.51 -7.33 8.07
CA ALA A 16 17.01 -5.99 7.80
C ALA A 16 15.87 -4.98 7.61
N TYR A 17 14.72 -5.41 7.09
CA TYR A 17 13.55 -4.56 6.87
C TYR A 17 12.72 -4.34 8.12
N TYR A 18 12.66 -5.32 9.03
CA TYR A 18 11.99 -5.17 10.32
C TYR A 18 12.64 -4.11 11.21
N LEU A 19 13.93 -3.85 11.04
CA LEU A 19 14.67 -2.86 11.83
C LEU A 19 14.47 -1.42 11.34
N ASP A 20 14.00 -1.22 10.11
CA ASP A 20 13.74 0.12 9.55
C ASP A 20 12.50 0.15 8.64
N PRO A 21 11.29 0.01 9.20
CA PRO A 21 10.04 0.05 8.44
C PRO A 21 9.80 1.42 7.78
N HIS A 22 10.38 2.50 8.31
CA HIS A 22 10.25 3.84 7.73
C HIS A 22 11.00 3.97 6.40
N SER A 23 12.19 3.36 6.29
CA SER A 23 12.91 3.27 5.01
C SER A 23 12.12 2.48 3.97
N VAL A 24 11.54 1.34 4.34
CA VAL A 24 10.71 0.52 3.43
C VAL A 24 9.51 1.31 2.93
N CYS A 25 8.78 1.97 3.83
CA CYS A 25 7.66 2.86 3.50
C CYS A 25 8.10 3.99 2.55
N SER A 26 9.27 4.57 2.79
CA SER A 26 9.82 5.65 1.96
C SER A 26 10.17 5.18 0.55
N VAL A 27 10.69 3.96 0.40
CA VAL A 27 10.94 3.34 -0.91
C VAL A 27 9.61 3.09 -1.63
N LEU A 28 8.61 2.50 -0.97
CA LEU A 28 7.29 2.25 -1.56
C LEU A 28 6.65 3.52 -2.12
N LYS A 29 6.63 4.59 -1.31
CA LYS A 29 6.10 5.90 -1.74
C LYS A 29 6.87 6.46 -2.93
N SER A 30 8.20 6.33 -2.91
CA SER A 30 9.03 6.84 -4.01
C SER A 30 8.83 6.04 -5.29
N TYR A 31 8.71 4.71 -5.21
CA TYR A 31 8.38 3.85 -6.35
C TYR A 31 7.06 4.29 -7.02
N LEU A 32 5.99 4.48 -6.25
CA LEU A 32 4.69 4.87 -6.77
C LEU A 32 4.71 6.26 -7.42
N ARG A 33 5.38 7.23 -6.79
CA ARG A 33 5.49 8.60 -7.29
C ARG A 33 6.36 8.75 -8.54
N GLU A 34 7.35 7.87 -8.71
CA GLU A 34 8.31 7.92 -9.82
C GLU A 34 7.89 7.06 -11.02
N LEU A 35 6.70 6.47 -10.99
CA LEU A 35 6.15 5.78 -12.16
C LEU A 35 6.03 6.76 -13.35
N PRO A 36 6.30 6.30 -14.59
CA PRO A 36 6.15 7.16 -15.79
C PRO A 36 4.72 7.68 -16.01
N ASP A 37 3.73 6.94 -15.52
CA ASP A 37 2.31 7.30 -15.45
C ASP A 37 1.84 6.89 -14.05
N PRO A 38 1.13 7.75 -13.28
CA PRO A 38 0.67 7.44 -11.93
C PRO A 38 -0.14 6.14 -11.90
N LEU A 39 -0.22 5.52 -10.73
CA LEU A 39 -0.87 4.22 -10.60
C LEU A 39 -2.34 4.25 -11.05
N LEU A 40 -3.06 5.34 -10.77
CA LEU A 40 -4.43 5.57 -11.24
C LEU A 40 -4.55 6.07 -12.70
N THR A 41 -3.42 6.27 -13.37
CA THR A 41 -3.25 6.74 -14.77
C THR A 41 -3.77 8.15 -15.03
N HIS A 42 -3.03 8.93 -15.81
CA HIS A 42 -3.53 10.24 -16.26
C HIS A 42 -4.79 10.12 -17.13
N ARG A 43 -4.92 9.02 -17.89
CA ARG A 43 -6.08 8.78 -18.78
C ARG A 43 -7.41 8.78 -18.03
N LEU A 44 -7.47 8.15 -16.86
CA LEU A 44 -8.70 8.03 -16.06
C LEU A 44 -8.86 9.16 -15.04
N HIS A 45 -7.95 10.14 -15.01
CA HIS A 45 -7.93 11.20 -14.00
C HIS A 45 -9.29 11.90 -13.84
N ASN A 46 -9.88 12.36 -14.95
CA ASN A 46 -11.18 13.02 -14.93
C ASN A 46 -12.32 12.09 -14.52
N ASP A 47 -12.22 10.80 -14.84
CA ASP A 47 -13.21 9.80 -14.45
C ASP A 47 -13.20 9.58 -12.93
N TRP A 48 -12.01 9.52 -12.31
CA TRP A 48 -11.88 9.48 -10.85
C TRP A 48 -12.48 10.71 -10.18
N VAL A 49 -12.15 11.91 -10.70
CA VAL A 49 -12.67 13.18 -10.21
C VAL A 49 -14.20 13.22 -10.35
N ASN A 50 -14.75 12.82 -11.49
CA ASN A 50 -16.19 12.79 -11.72
C ASN A 50 -16.89 11.74 -10.86
N ALA A 51 -16.30 10.55 -10.69
CA ALA A 51 -16.80 9.52 -9.79
C ALA A 51 -16.91 10.04 -8.34
N SER A 52 -15.93 10.82 -7.89
CA SER A 52 -15.89 11.39 -6.52
C SER A 52 -16.99 12.42 -6.20
N LYS A 53 -17.65 12.95 -7.24
CA LYS A 53 -18.76 13.92 -7.12
C LYS A 53 -20.09 13.25 -6.82
N PHE A 54 -20.24 11.95 -7.10
CA PHE A 54 -21.42 11.20 -6.70
C PHE A 54 -21.40 10.93 -5.19
N GLU A 55 -22.55 10.50 -4.67
CA GLU A 55 -22.75 10.13 -3.28
C GLU A 55 -23.05 8.63 -3.15
N ASP A 56 -22.76 8.08 -1.97
CA ASP A 56 -23.09 6.71 -1.55
C ASP A 56 -22.86 5.64 -2.62
N GLU A 57 -23.92 4.93 -2.99
CA GLU A 57 -23.89 3.78 -3.90
C GLU A 57 -23.47 4.17 -5.32
N ALA A 58 -23.95 5.31 -5.82
CA ALA A 58 -23.61 5.79 -7.16
C ALA A 58 -22.11 6.10 -7.29
N ARG A 59 -21.48 6.59 -6.21
CA ARG A 59 -20.03 6.79 -6.15
C ARG A 59 -19.27 5.47 -6.22
N LEU A 60 -19.71 4.45 -5.47
CA LEU A 60 -19.04 3.15 -5.47
C LEU A 60 -19.15 2.47 -6.84
N GLN A 61 -20.32 2.52 -7.48
CA GLN A 61 -20.51 2.01 -8.84
C GLN A 61 -19.68 2.77 -9.88
N ALA A 62 -19.51 4.09 -9.72
CA ALA A 62 -18.63 4.86 -10.58
C ALA A 62 -17.16 4.46 -10.40
N PHE A 63 -16.70 4.24 -9.17
CA PHE A 63 -15.36 3.75 -8.90
C PHE A 63 -15.13 2.32 -9.41
N GLU A 64 -16.09 1.42 -9.26
CA GLU A 64 -16.02 0.06 -9.82
C GLU A 64 -15.82 0.08 -11.35
N ARG A 65 -16.51 0.99 -12.06
CA ARG A 65 -16.30 1.18 -13.50
C ARG A 65 -14.89 1.67 -13.82
N CYS A 66 -14.41 2.71 -13.13
CA CYS A 66 -13.06 3.22 -13.31
C CYS A 66 -12.00 2.13 -13.04
N LEU A 67 -12.20 1.33 -11.99
CA LEU A 67 -11.33 0.18 -11.67
C LEU A 67 -11.36 -0.89 -12.76
N GLY A 68 -12.51 -1.12 -13.40
CA GLY A 68 -12.65 -2.04 -14.53
C GLY A 68 -11.93 -1.57 -15.80
N GLU A 69 -11.72 -0.25 -15.94
CA GLU A 69 -11.00 0.35 -17.08
C GLU A 69 -9.50 0.50 -16.84
N LEU A 70 -9.01 0.29 -15.61
CA LEU A 70 -7.57 0.32 -15.34
C LEU A 70 -6.85 -0.82 -16.06
N PRO A 71 -5.61 -0.58 -16.57
CA PRO A 71 -4.76 -1.67 -17.03
C PRO A 71 -4.60 -2.72 -15.93
N ALA A 72 -4.62 -4.01 -16.30
CA ALA A 72 -4.63 -5.12 -15.33
C ALA A 72 -3.46 -5.05 -14.33
N CYS A 73 -2.26 -4.67 -14.79
CA CYS A 73 -1.09 -4.49 -13.92
C CYS A 73 -1.29 -3.38 -12.89
N ASN A 74 -1.83 -2.23 -13.29
CA ASN A 74 -2.15 -1.11 -12.41
C ASN A 74 -3.22 -1.51 -11.39
N ARG A 75 -4.29 -2.18 -11.84
CA ARG A 75 -5.36 -2.65 -10.97
C ARG A 75 -4.84 -3.63 -9.92
N HIS A 76 -4.05 -4.62 -10.31
CA HIS A 76 -3.46 -5.56 -9.37
C HIS A 76 -2.56 -4.87 -8.33
N ASN A 77 -1.68 -3.97 -8.78
CA ASN A 77 -0.81 -3.23 -7.86
C ASN A 77 -1.65 -2.35 -6.92
N LEU A 78 -2.63 -1.62 -7.44
CA LEU A 78 -3.54 -0.81 -6.62
C LEU A 78 -4.30 -1.65 -5.58
N THR A 79 -4.80 -2.82 -5.95
CA THR A 79 -5.40 -3.77 -5.02
C THR A 79 -4.46 -4.11 -3.86
N TYR A 80 -3.21 -4.46 -4.14
CA TYR A 80 -2.22 -4.72 -3.08
C TYR A 80 -2.00 -3.51 -2.18
N GLN A 81 -1.83 -2.31 -2.76
CA GLN A 81 -1.64 -1.09 -2.00
C GLN A 81 -2.83 -0.81 -1.08
N ILE A 82 -4.05 -0.81 -1.61
CA ILE A 82 -5.24 -0.47 -0.83
C ILE A 82 -5.50 -1.51 0.25
N SER A 83 -5.36 -2.81 -0.05
CA SER A 83 -5.57 -3.85 0.96
C SER A 83 -4.54 -3.80 2.09
N PHE A 84 -3.25 -3.55 1.78
CA PHE A 84 -2.21 -3.33 2.79
C PHE A 84 -2.52 -2.12 3.68
N LEU A 85 -2.92 -1.00 3.09
CA LEU A 85 -3.25 0.20 3.86
C LEU A 85 -4.52 0.02 4.70
N SER A 86 -5.50 -0.73 4.22
CA SER A 86 -6.69 -1.11 4.99
C SER A 86 -6.35 -2.02 6.17
N GLU A 87 -5.40 -2.95 6.04
CA GLU A 87 -4.89 -3.73 7.17
C GLU A 87 -4.20 -2.81 8.18
N MET A 88 -3.36 -1.88 7.72
CA MET A 88 -2.67 -0.92 8.60
C MET A 88 -3.64 -0.03 9.41
N LEU A 89 -4.84 0.26 8.89
CA LEU A 89 -5.87 0.98 9.64
C LEU A 89 -6.39 0.23 10.88
N GLN A 90 -6.25 -1.10 10.92
CA GLN A 90 -6.56 -1.89 12.12
C GLN A 90 -5.56 -1.63 13.26
N HIS A 91 -4.39 -1.06 12.94
CA HIS A 91 -3.31 -0.73 13.87
C HIS A 91 -3.21 0.78 14.14
N GLN A 92 -4.25 1.56 13.82
CA GLN A 92 -4.21 3.04 13.91
C GLN A 92 -3.94 3.57 15.34
N GLU A 93 -4.30 2.81 16.38
CA GLU A 93 -3.99 3.18 17.78
C GLU A 93 -2.48 3.14 18.08
N GLN A 94 -1.74 2.26 17.40
CA GLN A 94 -0.28 2.13 17.58
C GLN A 94 0.50 3.01 16.60
N THR A 95 0.01 3.11 15.36
CA THR A 95 0.70 3.86 14.28
C THR A 95 0.36 5.34 14.26
N ALA A 96 -0.71 5.76 14.93
CA ALA A 96 -1.31 7.10 14.82
C ALA A 96 -1.72 7.49 13.38
N MET A 97 -1.84 6.52 12.48
CA MET A 97 -2.25 6.72 11.10
C MET A 97 -3.73 6.36 10.92
N ASN A 98 -4.60 7.38 10.98
CA ASN A 98 -6.00 7.22 10.64
C ASN A 98 -6.21 7.25 9.10
N CYS A 99 -7.44 6.98 8.66
CA CYS A 99 -7.80 6.95 7.23
C CYS A 99 -7.46 8.25 6.50
N GLY A 100 -7.67 9.41 7.13
CA GLY A 100 -7.38 10.71 6.51
C GLY A 100 -5.88 10.96 6.37
N ASN A 101 -5.10 10.66 7.42
CA ASN A 101 -3.64 10.77 7.39
C ASN A 101 -3.04 9.90 6.28
N LEU A 102 -3.54 8.67 6.12
CA LEU A 102 -3.11 7.79 5.04
C LEU A 102 -3.52 8.30 3.67
N ALA A 103 -4.75 8.80 3.53
CA ALA A 103 -5.20 9.36 2.27
C ALA A 103 -4.34 10.56 1.85
N ILE A 104 -4.03 11.48 2.76
CA ILE A 104 -3.16 12.65 2.49
C ILE A 104 -1.77 12.20 2.05
N VAL A 105 -1.18 11.20 2.72
CA VAL A 105 0.15 10.72 2.39
C VAL A 105 0.17 9.99 1.05
N PHE A 106 -0.82 9.14 0.76
CA PHE A 106 -0.80 8.28 -0.43
C PHE A 106 -1.42 8.90 -1.68
N ASP A 107 -2.32 9.88 -1.55
CA ASP A 107 -2.93 10.62 -2.67
C ASP A 107 -1.91 11.04 -3.74
N PRO A 108 -0.89 11.88 -3.43
CA PRO A 108 0.07 12.33 -4.45
C PRO A 108 0.93 11.20 -5.01
N ASN A 109 1.05 10.06 -4.33
CA ASN A 109 1.80 8.91 -4.82
C ASN A 109 0.95 8.01 -5.73
N LEU A 110 -0.39 8.07 -5.62
CA LEU A 110 -1.32 7.23 -6.37
C LEU A 110 -1.89 7.93 -7.61
N LEU A 111 -2.23 9.22 -7.49
CA LEU A 111 -2.86 10.01 -8.55
C LEU A 111 -1.87 10.93 -9.29
N GLY A 112 -0.65 11.10 -8.77
CA GLY A 112 0.33 12.03 -9.30
C GLY A 112 0.09 13.47 -8.84
N SER A 113 1.04 14.36 -9.14
CA SER A 113 1.00 15.79 -8.77
C SER A 113 0.01 16.63 -9.57
N ASP A 114 -0.61 16.05 -10.60
CA ASP A 114 -1.29 16.80 -11.66
C ASP A 114 -2.80 16.95 -11.43
N ILE A 115 -3.31 16.55 -10.26
CA ILE A 115 -4.66 16.95 -9.85
C ILE A 115 -4.63 18.45 -9.54
N ASP A 116 -5.03 19.25 -10.53
CA ASP A 116 -5.11 20.70 -10.45
C ASP A 116 -5.67 21.20 -9.09
N GLY A 117 -4.77 21.73 -8.26
CA GLY A 117 -5.03 22.73 -7.23
C GLY A 117 -5.93 22.38 -6.04
N ASN A 118 -6.55 21.19 -5.98
CA ASN A 118 -7.40 20.80 -4.86
C ASN A 118 -7.10 19.39 -4.34
N ASN A 119 -6.06 19.32 -3.52
CA ASN A 119 -5.56 18.16 -2.76
C ASN A 119 -6.68 17.38 -2.05
N THR A 120 -7.82 18.04 -1.79
CA THR A 120 -9.01 17.48 -1.16
C THR A 120 -9.68 16.38 -1.99
N VAL A 121 -9.68 16.49 -3.33
CA VAL A 121 -10.39 15.52 -4.19
C VAL A 121 -9.66 14.18 -4.22
N GLY A 122 -8.35 14.21 -4.46
CA GLY A 122 -7.51 13.01 -4.44
C GLY A 122 -7.56 12.31 -3.08
N THR A 123 -7.41 13.08 -2.00
CA THR A 123 -7.58 12.58 -0.63
C THR A 123 -8.94 11.89 -0.44
N LYS A 124 -10.05 12.49 -0.92
CA LYS A 124 -11.40 11.88 -0.83
C LYS A 124 -11.50 10.57 -1.62
N ILE A 125 -10.84 10.47 -2.78
CA ILE A 125 -10.79 9.25 -3.59
C ILE A 125 -10.09 8.14 -2.80
N VAL A 126 -8.88 8.40 -2.29
CA VAL A 126 -8.11 7.43 -1.50
C VAL A 126 -8.84 7.03 -0.22
N GLU A 127 -9.46 7.98 0.50
CA GLU A 127 -10.30 7.65 1.65
C GLU A 127 -11.47 6.73 1.27
N THR A 128 -12.11 6.97 0.12
CA THR A 128 -13.22 6.13 -0.33
C THR A 128 -12.75 4.71 -0.61
N PHE A 129 -11.56 4.55 -1.21
CA PHE A 129 -10.94 3.24 -1.43
C PHE A 129 -10.66 2.52 -0.10
N LEU A 130 -10.04 3.19 0.86
CA LEU A 130 -9.69 2.60 2.15
C LEU A 130 -10.92 2.19 2.96
N LYS A 131 -11.97 3.03 2.97
CA LYS A 131 -13.22 2.77 3.69
C LYS A 131 -14.07 1.65 3.06
N ASN A 132 -13.90 1.39 1.76
CA ASN A 132 -14.69 0.42 1.00
C ASN A 132 -13.81 -0.67 0.35
N SER A 133 -12.66 -0.96 0.94
CA SER A 133 -11.65 -1.81 0.32
C SER A 133 -12.15 -3.23 0.07
N SER A 134 -12.89 -3.80 1.01
CA SER A 134 -13.51 -5.12 0.88
C SER A 134 -14.49 -5.21 -0.29
N ARG A 135 -15.11 -4.12 -0.72
CA ARG A 135 -16.01 -4.11 -1.87
C ARG A 135 -15.26 -3.86 -3.17
N LEU A 136 -14.42 -2.82 -3.18
CA LEU A 136 -13.78 -2.33 -4.40
C LEU A 136 -12.59 -3.20 -4.83
N PHE A 137 -11.95 -3.87 -3.87
CA PHE A 137 -10.70 -4.58 -4.05
C PHE A 137 -10.74 -5.99 -3.45
N ASP A 138 -11.91 -6.62 -3.39
CA ASP A 138 -12.10 -7.97 -2.82
C ASP A 138 -11.23 -9.02 -3.53
N CYS A 139 -9.99 -9.09 -3.08
CA CYS A 139 -8.98 -10.02 -3.48
C CYS A 139 -8.25 -10.33 -2.19
N PRO A 140 -8.23 -11.59 -1.74
CA PRO A 140 -7.45 -11.95 -0.57
C PRO A 140 -6.00 -11.55 -0.87
N VAL A 141 -5.48 -10.59 -0.11
CA VAL A 141 -4.04 -10.38 -0.06
C VAL A 141 -3.48 -11.74 0.28
N VAL A 142 -2.66 -12.28 -0.62
CA VAL A 142 -1.97 -13.52 -0.37
C VAL A 142 -1.08 -13.27 0.83
N THR A 143 -1.59 -13.56 2.03
CA THR A 143 -0.84 -13.57 3.28
C THR A 143 0.06 -14.80 3.23
N THR A 144 1.08 -14.78 2.37
CA THR A 144 2.22 -15.68 2.54
C THR A 144 3.28 -14.98 3.38
N VAL A 145 2.89 -14.50 4.56
CA VAL A 145 3.84 -14.37 5.67
C VAL A 145 3.61 -15.59 6.54
N THR A 146 4.12 -16.73 6.08
CA THR A 146 4.36 -17.82 7.03
C THR A 146 5.49 -17.34 7.91
N VAL A 147 5.14 -16.87 9.11
CA VAL A 147 6.12 -16.63 10.17
C VAL A 147 6.81 -17.97 10.44
N ILE A 148 7.94 -18.22 9.77
CA ILE A 148 8.86 -19.27 10.18
C ILE A 148 9.53 -18.73 11.44
N VAL A 149 8.88 -18.93 12.58
CA VAL A 149 9.51 -18.74 13.88
C VAL A 149 10.73 -19.67 13.87
N PRO A 150 11.97 -19.16 13.89
CA PRO A 150 13.13 -20.04 13.97
C PRO A 150 13.04 -20.76 15.31
N LYS A 151 12.81 -22.08 15.28
CA LYS A 151 12.99 -22.92 16.46
C LYS A 151 14.43 -22.70 16.95
N VAL A 152 14.57 -22.03 18.09
CA VAL A 152 15.83 -21.99 18.83
C VAL A 152 16.13 -23.43 19.25
N ASN A 153 16.99 -24.10 18.47
CA ASN A 153 17.58 -25.36 18.90
C ASN A 153 18.48 -25.06 20.09
N LYS A 154 17.98 -25.31 21.30
CA LYS A 154 18.81 -25.43 22.49
C LYS A 154 19.83 -26.54 22.20
N LYS A 155 21.10 -26.17 22.00
CA LYS A 155 22.20 -27.13 22.03
C LYS A 155 22.15 -27.85 23.39
N PRO A 156 22.19 -29.19 23.45
CA PRO A 156 22.33 -29.88 24.72
C PRO A 156 23.67 -29.45 25.33
N GLY A 157 23.59 -28.91 26.54
CA GLY A 157 24.75 -28.45 27.30
C GLY A 157 25.78 -29.55 27.42
N THR A 158 27.00 -29.24 26.98
CA THR A 158 28.17 -30.09 27.20
C THR A 158 28.49 -30.03 28.69
N SER A 159 28.18 -31.10 29.42
CA SER A 159 28.61 -31.26 30.80
C SER A 159 30.13 -31.44 30.80
N VAL A 160 30.86 -30.43 31.26
CA VAL A 160 32.29 -30.51 31.50
C VAL A 160 32.47 -31.19 32.86
N ALA A 161 32.96 -32.43 32.86
CA ALA A 161 33.45 -33.08 34.07
C ALA A 161 34.80 -32.45 34.46
N LEU A 162 34.86 -31.91 35.68
CA LEU A 162 36.09 -31.45 36.34
C LEU A 162 36.97 -32.66 36.71
N PRO A 163 38.30 -32.60 36.54
CA PRO A 163 39.22 -33.46 37.28
C PRO A 163 39.36 -33.03 38.75
#